data_AF-A0A4R9G7B4-F1
#
_entry.id   AF-A0A4R9G7B4-F1
#
_cell.length_a   1.000
_cell.length_b   1.000
_cell.length_c   1.000
_cell.angle_alpha   90.00
_cell.angle_beta   90.00
_cell.angle_gamma   90.00
#
_symmetry.space_group_name_H-M   'P 1'
#
loop_
_entity.id
_entity.type
_entity.pdbx_description
1 polymer ?
#
loop_
_entity_poly.entity_id
_entity_poly.type
_entity_poly.pdbx_seq_one_letter_code
_entity_poly.pdbx_strand_id
1 'polypeptide(L)'
;MQTIRIGLIGAGTVGTGVLKILSEESTRFEKEFGLSVQVHTICTRTPSKISSLLKNYPKAKITEDYKAVVGNPEIDLVLELVGGTTISEEIVLEALKSKQTVITANKALLSEKGEGIYRAAEENSTEIGFEAAVGGSIPIIRAIRNCLAGDRILGLYGILNGTTNFILSKMETEGLDYKEALALAQEKGFAEADPSFDVEGIDTAHKISILGSLAFGEKIPLQSIAIEGITKITRLDIAFASELGYRIKLLGLVRKLDGKVEARVQPVMIPKHHAFASVMNETNAVYYKTAFAGPGLIVGKGAGALPTASAVVSDLIFYGLRRGKNLPGEKNRFPKASISEANQTEARYYLRFNTLDQPGVLAEIAKDLGTNGVSISSVRQNESENEPVEVVVVTHPCVEASISASLGRIDALEVVLEPSVAIRLEDKL
;
A
#
# COMPACT_ATOMS: atom_id res chain seq x y z
N MET A 1 -10.01 -26.63 25.74
CA MET A 1 -9.80 -25.18 25.50
C MET A 1 -8.31 -24.95 25.39
N GLN A 2 -7.84 -24.36 24.29
CA GLN A 2 -6.42 -24.10 24.07
C GLN A 2 -6.08 -22.76 24.69
N THR A 3 -5.06 -22.71 25.54
CA THR A 3 -4.56 -21.45 26.11
C THR A 3 -3.30 -21.03 25.38
N ILE A 4 -3.21 -19.75 25.04
CA ILE A 4 -2.06 -19.16 24.37
C ILE A 4 -1.58 -17.95 25.14
N ARG A 5 -0.29 -17.96 25.47
CA ARG A 5 0.39 -16.88 26.17
C ARG A 5 1.12 -16.02 25.16
N ILE A 6 0.83 -14.72 25.19
CA ILE A 6 1.41 -13.78 24.24
C ILE A 6 2.36 -12.80 24.94
N GLY A 7 3.41 -12.42 24.23
CA GLY A 7 4.26 -11.30 24.57
C GLY A 7 4.05 -10.16 23.58
N LEU A 8 3.71 -8.98 24.07
CA LEU A 8 3.49 -7.79 23.24
C LEU A 8 4.68 -6.85 23.36
N ILE A 9 5.32 -6.52 22.24
CA ILE A 9 6.46 -5.59 22.18
C ILE A 9 6.02 -4.38 21.37
N GLY A 10 5.88 -3.24 22.04
CA GLY A 10 5.36 -2.00 21.46
C GLY A 10 3.88 -1.76 21.81
N ALA A 11 3.63 -1.02 22.89
CA ALA A 11 2.28 -0.65 23.34
C ALA A 11 1.89 0.78 22.91
N GLY A 12 2.22 1.14 21.67
CA GLY A 12 1.80 2.40 21.05
C GLY A 12 0.33 2.38 20.62
N THR A 13 0.01 3.11 19.55
CA THR A 13 -1.36 3.22 19.01
C THR A 13 -1.97 1.86 18.66
N VAL A 14 -1.23 1.02 17.92
CA VAL A 14 -1.71 -0.32 17.53
C VAL A 14 -1.73 -1.28 18.71
N GLY A 15 -0.65 -1.33 19.51
CA GLY A 15 -0.58 -2.22 20.67
C GLY A 15 -1.66 -1.94 21.72
N THR A 16 -2.00 -0.67 21.95
CA THR A 16 -3.14 -0.27 22.79
C THR A 16 -4.46 -0.79 22.21
N GLY A 17 -4.64 -0.70 20.88
CA GLY A 17 -5.79 -1.28 20.19
C GLY A 17 -5.90 -2.80 20.36
N VAL A 18 -4.77 -3.51 20.30
CA VAL A 18 -4.72 -4.97 20.51
C VAL A 18 -5.16 -5.31 21.94
N LEU A 19 -4.58 -4.64 22.94
CA LEU A 19 -4.94 -4.84 24.35
C LEU A 19 -6.42 -4.52 24.60
N LYS A 20 -7.00 -3.53 23.90
CA LYS A 20 -8.42 -3.24 24.00
C LYS A 20 -9.28 -4.39 23.44
N ILE A 21 -9.02 -4.80 22.20
CA ILE A 21 -9.78 -5.87 21.53
C ILE A 21 -9.71 -7.17 22.34
N LEU A 22 -8.51 -7.58 22.78
CA LEU A 22 -8.35 -8.81 23.57
C LEU A 22 -9.14 -8.79 24.87
N SER A 23 -9.24 -7.62 25.52
CA SER A 23 -10.01 -7.48 26.76
C SER A 23 -11.50 -7.57 26.51
N GLU A 24 -12.01 -6.91 25.47
CA GLU A 24 -13.45 -6.81 25.17
C GLU A 24 -13.99 -8.13 24.58
N GLU A 25 -13.17 -8.85 23.81
CA GLU A 25 -13.62 -9.99 23.01
C GLU A 25 -13.21 -11.36 23.58
N SER A 26 -12.50 -11.40 24.70
CA SER A 26 -11.99 -12.63 25.35
C SER A 26 -13.05 -13.74 25.47
N THR A 27 -14.23 -13.42 26.02
CA THR A 27 -15.35 -14.37 26.17
C THR A 27 -15.83 -14.92 24.82
N ARG A 28 -15.86 -14.08 23.78
CA ARG A 28 -16.26 -14.52 22.43
C ARG A 28 -15.21 -15.49 21.87
N PHE A 29 -13.92 -15.18 22.02
CA PHE A 29 -12.86 -16.06 21.52
C PHE A 29 -12.87 -17.44 22.18
N GLU A 30 -13.14 -17.50 23.48
CA GLU A 30 -13.27 -18.77 24.20
C GLU A 30 -14.49 -19.57 23.72
N LYS A 31 -15.62 -18.89 23.48
CA LYS A 31 -16.86 -19.53 23.05
C LYS A 31 -16.85 -19.99 21.58
N GLU A 32 -16.39 -19.14 20.67
CA GLU A 32 -16.46 -19.38 19.22
C GLU A 32 -15.26 -20.18 18.71
N PHE A 33 -14.07 -19.94 19.25
CA PHE A 33 -12.83 -20.55 18.77
C PHE A 33 -12.23 -21.56 19.76
N GLY A 34 -12.75 -21.67 20.98
CA GLY A 34 -12.15 -22.53 22.01
C GLY A 34 -10.76 -22.06 22.44
N LEU A 35 -10.47 -20.77 22.25
CA LEU A 35 -9.15 -20.15 22.39
C LEU A 35 -9.14 -19.13 23.53
N SER A 36 -8.31 -19.37 24.54
CA SER A 36 -8.09 -18.43 25.66
C SER A 36 -6.74 -17.73 25.47
N VAL A 37 -6.75 -16.41 25.28
CA VAL A 37 -5.55 -15.60 25.04
C VAL A 37 -5.13 -14.91 26.34
N GLN A 38 -3.91 -15.18 26.80
CA GLN A 38 -3.34 -14.59 28.00
C GLN A 38 -2.18 -13.66 27.65
N VAL A 39 -2.31 -12.37 27.98
CA VAL A 39 -1.20 -11.42 27.88
C VAL A 39 -0.22 -11.71 29.02
N HIS A 40 0.92 -12.30 28.70
CA HIS A 40 1.92 -12.68 29.70
C HIS A 40 2.88 -11.53 30.00
N THR A 41 3.36 -10.82 28.97
CA THR A 41 4.31 -9.72 29.12
C THR A 41 4.03 -8.61 28.11
N ILE A 42 4.11 -7.37 28.57
CA ILE A 42 4.00 -6.16 27.76
C ILE A 42 5.33 -5.40 27.87
N CYS A 43 6.06 -5.33 26.76
CA CYS A 43 7.27 -4.53 26.62
C CYS A 43 6.93 -3.16 26.02
N THR A 44 7.10 -2.09 26.80
CA THR A 44 6.81 -0.72 26.35
C THR A 44 7.63 0.31 27.11
N ARG A 45 8.15 1.32 26.39
CA ARG A 45 8.86 2.48 26.96
C ARG A 45 7.90 3.53 27.54
N THR A 46 6.59 3.38 27.30
CA THR A 46 5.57 4.31 27.81
C THR A 46 4.42 3.57 28.50
N PRO A 47 4.64 2.94 29.67
CA PRO A 47 3.59 2.22 30.40
C PRO A 47 2.37 3.09 30.75
N SER A 48 2.58 4.39 30.95
CA SER A 48 1.52 5.35 31.27
C SER A 48 0.40 5.39 30.23
N LYS A 49 0.71 5.20 28.94
CA LYS A 49 -0.26 5.21 27.83
C LYS A 49 -1.29 4.08 27.91
N ILE A 50 -0.96 2.97 28.57
CA ILE A 50 -1.84 1.80 28.71
C ILE A 50 -2.38 1.60 30.12
N SER A 51 -2.12 2.53 31.04
CA SER A 51 -2.45 2.42 32.46
C SER A 51 -3.92 2.07 32.75
N SER A 52 -4.85 2.60 31.97
CA SER A 52 -6.28 2.28 32.07
C SER A 52 -6.60 0.84 31.70
N LEU A 53 -5.89 0.26 30.73
CA LEU A 53 -6.09 -1.11 30.24
C LEU A 53 -5.39 -2.16 31.11
N LEU A 54 -4.32 -1.80 31.84
CA LEU A 54 -3.58 -2.74 32.69
C LEU A 54 -4.44 -3.41 33.75
N LYS A 55 -5.52 -2.76 34.20
CA LYS A 55 -6.49 -3.34 35.14
C LYS A 55 -7.15 -4.61 34.61
N ASN A 56 -7.25 -4.74 33.28
CA ASN A 56 -7.81 -5.92 32.62
C ASN A 56 -6.78 -7.05 32.48
N TYR A 57 -5.51 -6.78 32.81
CA TYR A 57 -4.38 -7.72 32.70
C TYR A 57 -3.57 -7.80 34.01
N PRO A 58 -4.18 -8.15 35.15
CA PRO A 58 -3.52 -8.09 36.47
C PRO A 58 -2.32 -9.03 36.61
N LYS A 59 -2.17 -10.02 35.73
CA LYS A 59 -1.07 -10.98 35.72
C LYS A 59 0.02 -10.65 34.69
N ALA A 60 -0.19 -9.65 33.83
CA ALA A 60 0.78 -9.29 32.81
C ALA A 60 1.99 -8.60 33.43
N LYS A 61 3.19 -9.10 33.12
CA LYS A 61 4.44 -8.43 33.51
C LYS A 61 4.66 -7.24 32.58
N ILE A 62 5.08 -6.10 33.14
CA ILE A 62 5.44 -4.91 32.36
C ILE A 62 6.95 -4.75 32.42
N THR A 63 7.56 -4.51 31.27
CA THR A 63 9.01 -4.37 31.12
C THR A 63 9.32 -3.32 30.07
N GLU A 64 10.55 -2.80 30.10
CA GLU A 64 11.12 -2.00 29.02
C GLU A 64 12.14 -2.79 28.19
N ASP A 65 12.50 -3.99 28.64
CA ASP A 65 13.44 -4.89 27.98
C ASP A 65 12.69 -5.97 27.19
N TYR A 66 12.85 -5.96 25.86
CA TYR A 66 12.22 -6.94 24.97
C TYR A 66 12.75 -8.36 25.19
N LYS A 67 13.92 -8.53 25.80
CA LYS A 67 14.49 -9.85 26.13
C LYS A 67 13.73 -10.58 27.22
N ALA A 68 12.89 -9.87 27.99
CA ALA A 68 11.95 -10.52 28.90
C ALA A 68 10.76 -11.18 28.16
N VAL A 69 10.56 -10.82 26.89
CA VAL A 69 9.54 -11.39 26.00
C VAL A 69 10.15 -12.46 25.09
N VAL A 70 11.17 -12.09 24.33
CA VAL A 70 11.81 -12.95 23.35
C VAL A 70 12.61 -14.04 24.04
N GLY A 71 12.46 -15.29 23.60
CA GLY A 71 13.16 -16.42 24.21
C GLY A 71 12.54 -16.94 25.52
N ASN A 72 11.51 -16.26 26.03
CA ASN A 72 10.82 -16.72 27.22
C ASN A 72 9.97 -17.97 26.91
N PRO A 73 10.26 -19.14 27.52
CA PRO A 73 9.54 -20.39 27.23
C PRO A 73 8.07 -20.37 27.70
N GLU A 74 7.68 -19.39 28.53
CA GLU A 74 6.29 -19.20 28.93
C GLU A 74 5.47 -18.43 27.88
N ILE A 75 6.10 -17.88 26.85
CA ILE A 75 5.45 -17.10 25.79
C ILE A 75 5.42 -17.90 24.50
N ASP A 76 4.22 -18.09 23.96
CA ASP A 76 3.97 -18.90 22.79
C ASP A 76 4.08 -18.09 21.48
N LEU A 77 3.51 -16.88 21.48
CA LEU A 77 3.47 -15.98 20.34
C LEU A 77 3.98 -14.58 20.73
N VAL A 78 4.78 -13.98 19.87
CA VAL A 78 5.32 -12.62 20.05
C VAL A 78 4.64 -11.67 19.07
N LEU A 79 4.06 -10.58 19.59
CA LEU A 79 3.51 -9.50 18.79
C LEU A 79 4.54 -8.36 18.72
N GLU A 80 5.11 -8.09 17.55
CA GLU A 80 6.07 -7.00 17.30
C GLU A 80 5.37 -5.81 16.67
N LEU A 81 5.28 -4.70 17.42
CA LEU A 81 4.53 -3.49 17.07
C LEU A 81 5.35 -2.21 17.38
N VAL A 82 6.68 -2.29 17.30
CA VAL A 82 7.59 -1.17 17.65
C VAL A 82 7.71 -0.18 16.49
N GLY A 83 7.77 -0.69 15.26
CA GLY A 83 8.10 0.11 14.07
C GLY A 83 9.61 0.35 13.92
N GLY A 84 10.03 0.86 12.75
CA GLY A 84 11.45 0.94 12.36
C GLY A 84 12.02 -0.41 11.94
N THR A 85 13.30 -0.48 11.58
CA THR A 85 13.89 -1.71 11.04
C THR A 85 14.95 -2.33 11.95
N THR A 86 15.86 -1.54 12.52
CA THR A 86 17.03 -2.07 13.25
C THR A 86 16.65 -2.95 14.45
N ILE A 87 15.99 -2.37 15.46
CA ILE A 87 15.64 -3.13 16.67
C ILE A 87 14.58 -4.19 16.41
N SER A 88 13.64 -3.91 15.50
CA SER A 88 12.59 -4.86 15.12
C SER A 88 13.18 -6.09 14.41
N GLU A 89 14.23 -5.94 13.59
CA GLU A 89 14.93 -7.07 12.98
C GLU A 89 15.54 -7.99 14.05
N GLU A 90 16.23 -7.42 15.04
CA GLU A 90 16.80 -8.19 16.15
C GLU A 90 15.72 -8.95 16.92
N ILE A 91 14.65 -8.26 17.34
CA ILE A 91 13.51 -8.83 18.08
C ILE A 91 12.91 -10.02 17.32
N VAL A 92 12.59 -9.83 16.03
CA VAL A 92 11.93 -10.84 15.21
C VAL A 92 12.85 -12.05 15.00
N LEU A 93 14.12 -11.84 14.66
CA LEU A 93 15.06 -12.93 14.43
C LEU A 93 15.32 -13.74 15.71
N GLU A 94 15.46 -13.08 16.85
CA GLU A 94 15.69 -13.76 18.13
C GLU A 94 14.46 -14.56 18.58
N ALA A 95 13.24 -14.05 18.35
CA ALA A 95 12.00 -14.78 18.63
C ALA A 95 11.85 -16.03 17.76
N LEU A 96 12.11 -15.90 16.45
CA LEU A 96 12.03 -17.03 15.52
C LEU A 96 13.07 -18.11 15.85
N LYS A 97 14.31 -17.72 16.20
CA LYS A 97 15.36 -18.65 16.67
C LYS A 97 14.96 -19.37 17.96
N SER A 98 14.23 -18.68 18.82
CA SER A 98 13.69 -19.22 20.08
C SER A 98 12.43 -20.08 19.91
N LYS A 99 12.10 -20.47 18.67
CA LYS A 99 10.93 -21.30 18.33
C LYS A 99 9.58 -20.64 18.63
N GLN A 100 9.54 -19.30 18.71
CA GLN A 100 8.30 -18.55 18.90
C GLN A 100 7.74 -18.09 17.55
N THR A 101 6.42 -18.16 17.39
CA THR A 101 5.73 -17.57 16.24
C THR A 101 5.63 -16.06 16.43
N VAL A 102 5.91 -15.30 15.37
CA VAL A 102 5.92 -13.84 15.42
C VAL A 102 4.74 -13.28 14.61
N ILE A 103 4.07 -12.25 15.11
CA ILE A 103 3.09 -11.47 14.35
C ILE A 103 3.52 -10.02 14.37
N THR A 104 3.65 -9.39 13.20
CA THR A 104 4.13 -8.01 13.06
C THR A 104 3.24 -7.17 12.17
N ALA A 105 3.20 -5.85 12.42
CA ALA A 105 2.59 -4.87 11.53
C ALA A 105 3.65 -4.07 10.73
N ASN A 106 4.91 -4.50 10.76
CA ASN A 106 6.04 -3.70 10.31
C ASN A 106 6.37 -3.91 8.83
N LYS A 107 5.67 -3.16 7.97
CA LYS A 107 5.86 -3.18 6.51
C LYS A 107 7.29 -2.89 6.06
N ALA A 108 7.97 -1.91 6.67
CA ALA A 108 9.33 -1.52 6.31
C ALA A 108 10.29 -2.68 6.53
N LEU A 109 10.24 -3.30 7.72
CA LEU A 109 11.02 -4.47 8.06
C LEU A 109 10.83 -5.63 7.06
N LEU A 110 9.58 -5.97 6.74
CA LEU A 110 9.28 -7.08 5.83
C LEU A 110 9.73 -6.81 4.39
N SER A 111 9.58 -5.57 3.93
CA SER A 111 9.99 -5.19 2.58
C SER A 111 11.51 -5.17 2.39
N GLU A 112 12.26 -4.64 3.37
CA GLU A 112 13.71 -4.43 3.29
C GLU A 112 14.53 -5.62 3.80
N LYS A 113 14.10 -6.25 4.90
CA LYS A 113 14.83 -7.31 5.61
C LYS A 113 14.11 -8.67 5.58
N GLY A 114 12.99 -8.76 4.87
CA GLY A 114 12.12 -9.94 4.86
C GLY A 114 12.83 -11.24 4.50
N GLU A 115 13.78 -11.25 3.56
CA GLU A 115 14.47 -12.51 3.17
C GLU A 115 15.20 -13.17 4.35
N GLY A 116 15.88 -12.37 5.18
CA GLY A 116 16.56 -12.88 6.38
C GLY A 116 15.57 -13.43 7.40
N ILE A 117 14.46 -12.73 7.61
CA ILE A 117 13.39 -13.10 8.54
C ILE A 117 12.67 -14.38 8.08
N TYR A 118 12.29 -14.45 6.80
CA TYR A 118 11.58 -15.61 6.26
C TYR A 118 12.48 -16.84 6.21
N ARG A 119 13.79 -16.68 5.93
CA ARG A 119 14.77 -17.75 6.04
C ARG A 119 14.91 -18.24 7.49
N ALA A 120 15.02 -17.33 8.45
CA ALA A 120 15.09 -17.71 9.86
C ALA A 120 13.83 -18.46 10.31
N ALA A 121 12.64 -18.07 9.85
CA ALA A 121 11.39 -18.76 10.13
C ALA A 121 11.41 -20.21 9.58
N GLU A 122 11.82 -20.38 8.32
CA GLU A 122 11.92 -21.69 7.67
C GLU A 122 12.94 -22.61 8.36
N GLU A 123 14.17 -22.13 8.58
CA GLU A 123 15.25 -22.87 9.26
C GLU A 123 14.86 -23.29 10.68
N ASN A 124 14.03 -22.49 11.34
CA ASN A 124 13.59 -22.77 12.70
C ASN A 124 12.25 -23.49 12.81
N SER A 125 11.57 -23.75 11.70
CA SER A 125 10.21 -24.30 11.69
C SER A 125 9.23 -23.46 12.51
N THR A 126 9.38 -22.13 12.42
CA THR A 126 8.50 -21.13 13.03
C THR A 126 7.70 -20.39 11.96
N GLU A 127 6.64 -19.69 12.38
CA GLU A 127 5.78 -18.93 11.47
C GLU A 127 5.88 -17.43 11.73
N ILE A 128 5.59 -16.63 10.69
CA ILE A 128 5.47 -15.18 10.78
C ILE A 128 4.17 -14.69 10.16
N GLY A 129 3.33 -14.05 10.98
CA GLY A 129 2.11 -13.35 10.61
C GLY A 129 2.36 -11.88 10.33
N PHE A 130 1.69 -11.34 9.32
CA PHE A 130 1.85 -9.93 8.95
C PHE A 130 0.66 -9.33 8.20
N GLU A 131 -0.57 -9.80 8.44
CA GLU A 131 -1.78 -9.20 7.84
C GLU A 131 -1.82 -7.68 8.08
N ALA A 132 -1.51 -7.26 9.31
CA ALA A 132 -1.53 -5.86 9.71
C ALA A 132 -0.48 -4.98 9.02
N ALA A 133 0.51 -5.55 8.32
CA ALA A 133 1.53 -4.79 7.63
C ALA A 133 1.00 -4.10 6.35
N VAL A 134 -0.05 -4.65 5.73
CA VAL A 134 -0.59 -4.10 4.48
C VAL A 134 -2.11 -4.01 4.55
N GLY A 135 -2.65 -2.82 4.27
CA GLY A 135 -4.10 -2.63 4.12
C GLY A 135 -4.87 -2.35 5.42
N GLY A 136 -4.21 -2.29 6.58
CA GLY A 136 -4.86 -1.92 7.85
C GLY A 136 -5.92 -2.95 8.25
N SER A 137 -7.20 -2.60 8.12
CA SER A 137 -8.31 -3.55 8.35
C SER A 137 -8.69 -4.41 7.14
N ILE A 138 -8.11 -4.16 5.98
CA ILE A 138 -8.39 -4.93 4.75
C ILE A 138 -7.68 -6.28 4.88
N PRO A 139 -8.39 -7.43 4.92
CA PRO A 139 -7.79 -8.75 5.10
C PRO A 139 -7.19 -9.28 3.79
N ILE A 140 -6.31 -8.50 3.16
CA ILE A 140 -5.82 -8.76 1.81
C ILE A 140 -4.78 -9.88 1.78
N ILE A 141 -3.92 -10.02 2.79
CA ILE A 141 -2.89 -11.06 2.78
C ILE A 141 -3.55 -12.45 2.91
N ARG A 142 -4.50 -12.61 3.83
CA ARG A 142 -5.32 -13.83 3.96
C ARG A 142 -6.22 -14.04 2.75
N ALA A 143 -6.78 -12.99 2.15
CA ALA A 143 -7.54 -13.13 0.91
C ALA A 143 -6.68 -13.75 -0.20
N ILE A 144 -5.47 -13.21 -0.43
CA ILE A 144 -4.52 -13.73 -1.42
C ILE A 144 -4.10 -15.17 -1.10
N ARG A 145 -3.72 -15.44 0.16
CA ARG A 145 -3.14 -16.73 0.54
C ARG A 145 -4.13 -17.86 0.66
N ASN A 146 -5.31 -17.58 1.19
CA ASN A 146 -6.24 -18.61 1.67
C ASN A 146 -7.55 -18.58 0.88
N CYS A 147 -8.17 -17.41 0.72
CA CYS A 147 -9.47 -17.31 0.07
C CYS A 147 -9.37 -17.43 -1.46
N LEU A 148 -8.29 -16.92 -2.06
CA LEU A 148 -8.03 -16.94 -3.50
C LEU A 148 -7.07 -18.07 -3.92
N ALA A 149 -6.73 -18.98 -3.01
CA ALA A 149 -5.78 -20.07 -3.27
C ALA A 149 -6.22 -21.04 -4.39
N GLY A 150 -7.52 -21.11 -4.67
CA GLY A 150 -8.08 -21.92 -5.76
C GLY A 150 -8.00 -21.26 -7.15
N ASP A 151 -7.44 -20.05 -7.24
CA ASP A 151 -7.38 -19.28 -8.49
C ASP A 151 -5.97 -18.71 -8.70
N ARG A 152 -5.72 -18.18 -9.89
CA ARG A 152 -4.50 -17.45 -10.24
C ARG A 152 -4.83 -15.97 -10.35
N ILE A 153 -4.18 -15.17 -9.51
CA ILE A 153 -4.24 -13.72 -9.61
C ILE A 153 -3.53 -13.29 -10.91
N LEU A 154 -4.18 -12.45 -11.70
CA LEU A 154 -3.67 -11.86 -12.94
C LEU A 154 -3.12 -10.44 -12.70
N GLY A 155 -3.71 -9.72 -11.75
CA GLY A 155 -3.25 -8.40 -11.34
C GLY A 155 -3.87 -7.93 -10.03
N LEU A 156 -3.13 -7.11 -9.30
CA LEU A 156 -3.57 -6.39 -8.11
C LEU A 156 -3.38 -4.90 -8.32
N TYR A 157 -4.36 -4.14 -7.86
CA TYR A 157 -4.46 -2.69 -8.01
C TYR A 157 -4.89 -2.14 -6.66
N GLY A 158 -4.09 -1.27 -6.06
CA GLY A 158 -4.26 -0.86 -4.67
C GLY A 158 -4.23 0.66 -4.48
N ILE A 159 -5.30 1.19 -3.90
CA ILE A 159 -5.29 2.47 -3.19
C ILE A 159 -4.82 2.13 -1.77
N LEU A 160 -3.50 2.20 -1.56
CA LEU A 160 -2.85 1.65 -0.36
C LEU A 160 -2.41 2.71 0.65
N ASN A 161 -2.58 3.99 0.32
CA ASN A 161 -2.17 5.11 1.16
C ASN A 161 -3.34 6.09 1.38
N GLY A 162 -3.81 6.18 2.63
CA GLY A 162 -4.96 7.00 2.99
C GLY A 162 -4.68 8.50 2.87
N THR A 163 -3.44 8.94 3.14
CA THR A 163 -3.03 10.35 3.09
C THR A 163 -3.15 10.91 1.68
N THR A 164 -2.56 10.23 0.70
CA THR A 164 -2.63 10.62 -0.72
C THR A 164 -4.03 10.51 -1.28
N ASN A 165 -4.80 9.46 -0.90
CA ASN A 165 -6.19 9.36 -1.33
C ASN A 165 -7.07 10.47 -0.73
N PHE A 166 -6.79 10.88 0.51
CA PHE A 166 -7.45 12.02 1.14
C PHE A 166 -7.13 13.32 0.39
N ILE A 167 -5.86 13.62 0.14
CA ILE A 167 -5.42 14.82 -0.58
C ILE A 167 -6.12 14.90 -1.95
N LEU A 168 -6.01 13.86 -2.78
CA LEU A 168 -6.63 13.82 -4.10
C LEU A 168 -8.16 13.94 -4.03
N SER A 169 -8.79 13.33 -3.01
CA SER A 169 -10.24 13.46 -2.80
C SER A 169 -10.63 14.90 -2.48
N LYS A 170 -9.84 15.62 -1.68
CA LYS A 170 -10.10 17.01 -1.31
C LYS A 170 -9.85 17.99 -2.45
N MET A 171 -8.81 17.76 -3.25
CA MET A 171 -8.61 18.50 -4.48
C MET A 171 -9.82 18.36 -5.42
N GLU A 172 -10.41 17.15 -5.54
CA GLU A 172 -11.59 16.92 -6.37
C GLU A 172 -12.88 17.51 -5.80
N THR A 173 -13.19 17.25 -4.53
CA THR A 173 -14.51 17.59 -3.96
C THR A 173 -14.63 19.04 -3.53
N GLU A 174 -13.51 19.66 -3.13
CA GLU A 174 -13.47 21.02 -2.59
C GLU A 174 -12.72 21.99 -3.53
N GLY A 175 -12.18 21.50 -4.66
CA GLY A 175 -11.48 22.32 -5.64
C GLY A 175 -10.18 22.93 -5.12
N LEU A 176 -9.56 22.31 -4.11
CA LEU A 176 -8.34 22.80 -3.47
C LEU A 176 -7.10 22.55 -4.34
N ASP A 177 -6.09 23.41 -4.18
CA ASP A 177 -4.75 23.10 -4.68
C ASP A 177 -4.07 22.05 -3.81
N TYR A 178 -3.03 21.41 -4.36
CA TYR A 178 -2.26 20.37 -3.68
C TYR A 178 -1.77 20.82 -2.30
N LYS A 179 -1.21 22.04 -2.20
CA LYS A 179 -0.66 22.58 -0.94
C LYS A 179 -1.76 22.79 0.12
N GLU A 180 -2.93 23.25 -0.29
CA GLU A 180 -4.07 23.48 0.61
C GLU A 180 -4.63 22.14 1.12
N ALA A 181 -4.80 21.17 0.21
CA ALA A 181 -5.26 19.83 0.56
C ALA A 181 -4.26 19.08 1.46
N LEU A 182 -2.95 19.27 1.25
CA LEU A 182 -1.91 18.75 2.13
C LEU A 182 -1.96 19.38 3.53
N ALA A 183 -2.09 20.70 3.61
CA ALA A 183 -2.22 21.40 4.89
C ALA A 183 -3.44 20.91 5.68
N LEU A 184 -4.57 20.71 5.00
CA LEU A 184 -5.78 20.14 5.60
C LEU A 184 -5.57 18.69 6.07
N ALA A 185 -4.81 17.89 5.33
CA ALA A 185 -4.46 16.53 5.74
C ALA A 185 -3.59 16.53 7.01
N GLN A 186 -2.64 17.48 7.14
CA GLN A 186 -1.82 17.65 8.33
C GLN A 186 -2.64 18.10 9.54
N GLU A 187 -3.52 19.08 9.36
CA GLU A 187 -4.43 19.56 10.41
C GLU A 187 -5.31 18.42 10.97
N LYS A 188 -5.81 17.56 10.09
CA LYS A 188 -6.64 16.40 10.48
C LYS A 188 -5.84 15.20 10.97
N GLY A 189 -4.50 15.29 11.01
CA GLY A 189 -3.62 14.22 11.46
C GLY A 189 -3.54 13.02 10.50
N PHE A 190 -3.91 13.20 9.23
CA PHE A 190 -3.72 12.20 8.18
C PHE A 190 -2.33 12.26 7.55
N ALA A 191 -1.67 13.42 7.58
CA ALA A 191 -0.30 13.60 7.12
C ALA A 191 0.60 14.04 8.29
N GLU A 192 1.84 13.54 8.32
CA GLU A 192 2.86 14.02 9.25
C GLU A 192 3.46 15.36 8.78
N ALA A 193 4.30 15.98 9.61
CA ALA A 193 5.00 17.22 9.26
C ALA A 193 5.91 17.04 8.03
N ASP A 194 6.58 15.89 7.91
CA ASP A 194 7.24 15.44 6.70
C ASP A 194 6.41 14.31 6.06
N PRO A 195 5.59 14.62 5.04
CA PRO A 195 4.71 13.64 4.40
C PRO A 195 5.39 12.91 3.22
N SER A 196 6.70 13.09 3.00
CA SER A 196 7.39 12.62 1.80
C SER A 196 7.19 11.13 1.53
N PHE A 197 7.20 10.31 2.58
CA PHE A 197 7.00 8.86 2.47
C PHE A 197 5.63 8.48 1.88
N ASP A 198 4.60 9.30 2.13
CA ASP A 198 3.25 9.12 1.61
C ASP A 198 3.10 9.74 0.22
N VAL A 199 3.40 11.04 0.07
CA VAL A 199 3.10 11.82 -1.15
C VAL A 199 3.98 11.49 -2.33
N GLU A 200 5.19 10.96 -2.09
CA GLU A 200 6.07 10.41 -3.13
C GLU A 200 5.77 8.93 -3.45
N GLY A 201 4.75 8.34 -2.84
CA GLY A 201 4.29 6.98 -3.16
C GLY A 201 5.16 5.84 -2.61
N ILE A 202 6.14 6.14 -1.76
CA ILE A 202 7.06 5.16 -1.19
C ILE A 202 6.30 4.14 -0.33
N ASP A 203 5.38 4.60 0.54
CA ASP A 203 4.53 3.70 1.34
C ASP A 203 3.74 2.71 0.49
N THR A 204 3.14 3.19 -0.61
CA THR A 204 2.41 2.38 -1.56
C THR A 204 3.32 1.36 -2.24
N ALA A 205 4.57 1.74 -2.57
CA ALA A 205 5.56 0.85 -3.18
C ALA A 205 5.97 -0.30 -2.25
N HIS A 206 6.17 -0.01 -0.96
CA HIS A 206 6.43 -1.03 0.05
C HIS A 206 5.27 -2.04 0.16
N LYS A 207 4.04 -1.53 0.22
CA LYS A 207 2.83 -2.36 0.32
C LYS A 207 2.61 -3.21 -0.94
N ILE A 208 2.73 -2.63 -2.12
CA ILE A 208 2.50 -3.37 -3.38
C ILE A 208 3.60 -4.40 -3.66
N SER A 209 4.85 -4.16 -3.24
CA SER A 209 5.94 -5.15 -3.29
C SER A 209 5.57 -6.41 -2.50
N ILE A 210 5.07 -6.23 -1.27
CA ILE A 210 4.64 -7.34 -0.41
C ILE A 210 3.46 -8.08 -1.05
N LEU A 211 2.39 -7.36 -1.43
CA LEU A 211 1.20 -7.98 -2.00
C LEU A 211 1.47 -8.70 -3.33
N GLY A 212 2.22 -8.06 -4.23
CA GLY A 212 2.59 -8.67 -5.51
C GLY A 212 3.48 -9.90 -5.32
N SER A 213 4.39 -9.87 -4.35
CA SER A 213 5.23 -11.04 -4.06
C SER A 213 4.41 -12.23 -3.57
N LEU A 214 3.40 -11.97 -2.74
CA LEU A 214 2.46 -12.99 -2.28
C LEU A 214 1.56 -13.51 -3.39
N ALA A 215 1.04 -12.61 -4.22
CA ALA A 215 0.07 -12.95 -5.26
C ALA A 215 0.68 -13.78 -6.40
N PHE A 216 1.95 -13.52 -6.74
CA PHE A 216 2.64 -14.22 -7.83
C PHE A 216 3.62 -15.28 -7.36
N GLY A 217 3.87 -15.38 -6.05
CA GLY A 217 4.87 -16.31 -5.50
C GLY A 217 6.28 -15.99 -5.98
N GLU A 218 6.58 -14.72 -6.27
CA GLU A 218 7.86 -14.24 -6.80
C GLU A 218 8.28 -12.96 -6.06
N LYS A 219 9.49 -12.90 -5.52
CA LYS A 219 9.96 -11.72 -4.78
C LYS A 219 10.14 -10.53 -5.73
N ILE A 220 9.36 -9.48 -5.51
CA ILE A 220 9.43 -8.21 -6.23
C ILE A 220 10.32 -7.23 -5.44
N PRO A 221 11.53 -6.92 -5.91
CA PRO A 221 12.39 -5.92 -5.26
C PRO A 221 11.78 -4.53 -5.30
N LEU A 222 11.95 -3.72 -4.24
CA LEU A 222 11.45 -2.33 -4.24
C LEU A 222 12.09 -1.50 -5.35
N GLN A 223 13.38 -1.73 -5.63
CA GLN A 223 14.15 -1.01 -6.64
C GLN A 223 13.67 -1.27 -8.07
N SER A 224 12.86 -2.32 -8.28
CA SER A 224 12.28 -2.61 -9.59
C SER A 224 10.89 -2.00 -9.78
N ILE A 225 10.34 -1.31 -8.77
CA ILE A 225 9.04 -0.64 -8.85
C ILE A 225 9.27 0.78 -9.36
N ALA A 226 8.61 1.15 -10.45
CA ALA A 226 8.58 2.54 -10.90
C ALA A 226 7.68 3.34 -9.94
N ILE A 227 8.17 4.46 -9.39
CA ILE A 227 7.46 5.25 -8.38
C ILE A 227 7.33 6.69 -8.85
N GLU A 228 6.11 7.20 -8.88
CA GLU A 228 5.76 8.59 -9.06
C GLU A 228 4.71 9.00 -8.00
N GLY A 229 4.96 10.13 -7.34
CA GLY A 229 4.08 10.69 -6.32
C GLY A 229 2.94 11.54 -6.86
N ILE A 230 2.21 12.20 -5.96
CA ILE A 230 1.09 13.11 -6.28
C ILE A 230 1.49 14.59 -6.28
N THR A 231 2.74 14.92 -5.98
CA THR A 231 3.21 16.31 -5.75
C THR A 231 3.10 17.22 -6.97
N LYS A 232 3.08 16.63 -8.18
CA LYS A 232 2.94 17.35 -9.45
C LYS A 232 1.49 17.53 -9.91
N ILE A 233 0.53 16.91 -9.22
CA ILE A 233 -0.88 17.00 -9.58
C ILE A 233 -1.41 18.37 -9.18
N THR A 234 -2.05 19.04 -10.13
CA THR A 234 -2.63 20.38 -9.95
C THR A 234 -4.15 20.34 -9.91
N ARG A 235 -4.76 21.44 -9.48
CA ARG A 235 -6.21 21.65 -9.56
C ARG A 235 -6.74 21.53 -10.99
N LEU A 236 -5.95 21.98 -11.97
CA LEU A 236 -6.30 21.90 -13.38
C LEU A 236 -6.37 20.45 -13.88
N ASP A 237 -5.41 19.61 -13.49
CA ASP A 237 -5.42 18.18 -13.83
C ASP A 237 -6.67 17.48 -13.28
N ILE A 238 -7.07 17.82 -12.05
CA ILE A 238 -8.29 17.31 -11.39
C ILE A 238 -9.56 17.77 -12.13
N ALA A 239 -9.63 19.05 -12.51
CA ALA A 239 -10.76 19.60 -13.24
C ALA A 239 -10.93 18.92 -14.61
N PHE A 240 -9.86 18.80 -15.40
CA PHE A 240 -9.90 18.10 -16.68
C PHE A 240 -10.23 16.62 -16.54
N ALA A 241 -9.64 15.92 -15.56
CA ALA A 241 -10.00 14.53 -15.28
C ALA A 241 -11.51 14.40 -15.04
N SER A 242 -12.07 15.33 -14.24
CA SER A 242 -13.49 15.36 -13.90
C SER A 242 -14.39 15.53 -15.13
N GLU A 243 -14.05 16.45 -16.03
CA GLU A 243 -14.74 16.71 -17.30
C GLU A 243 -14.65 15.53 -18.27
N LEU A 244 -13.51 14.84 -18.31
CA LEU A 244 -13.30 13.65 -19.13
C LEU A 244 -14.03 12.41 -18.57
N GLY A 245 -14.65 12.51 -17.39
CA GLY A 245 -15.35 11.40 -16.75
C GLY A 245 -14.45 10.47 -15.92
N TYR A 246 -13.27 10.95 -15.52
CA TYR A 246 -12.27 10.22 -14.73
C TYR A 246 -12.05 10.83 -13.36
N ARG A 247 -11.36 10.08 -12.51
CA ARG A 247 -10.85 10.50 -11.21
C ARG A 247 -9.38 10.13 -11.10
N ILE A 248 -8.56 11.05 -10.59
CA ILE A 248 -7.14 10.80 -10.34
C ILE A 248 -6.99 10.04 -9.00
N LYS A 249 -6.22 8.96 -9.01
CA LYS A 249 -5.84 8.17 -7.83
C LYS A 249 -4.36 7.83 -7.87
N LEU A 250 -3.69 7.83 -6.71
CA LEU A 250 -2.38 7.19 -6.59
C LEU A 250 -2.58 5.68 -6.50
N LEU A 251 -2.09 4.93 -7.49
CA LEU A 251 -2.32 3.50 -7.60
C LEU A 251 -1.03 2.72 -7.50
N GLY A 252 -0.97 1.78 -6.56
CA GLY A 252 -0.01 0.68 -6.61
C GLY A 252 -0.55 -0.44 -7.49
N LEU A 253 0.14 -0.75 -8.58
CA LEU A 253 -0.26 -1.77 -9.54
C LEU A 253 0.81 -2.85 -9.62
N VAL A 254 0.36 -4.11 -9.68
CA VAL A 254 1.22 -5.23 -10.02
C VAL A 254 0.46 -6.26 -10.85
N ARG A 255 1.00 -6.66 -12.00
CA ARG A 255 0.37 -7.65 -12.90
C ARG A 255 1.40 -8.49 -13.64
N LYS A 256 0.94 -9.61 -14.20
CA LYS A 256 1.74 -10.45 -15.09
C LYS A 256 1.51 -10.06 -16.56
N LEU A 257 2.59 -9.73 -17.25
CA LEU A 257 2.65 -9.47 -18.69
C LEU A 257 3.62 -10.48 -19.30
N ASP A 258 3.12 -11.39 -20.14
CA ASP A 258 3.92 -12.43 -20.81
C ASP A 258 4.86 -13.20 -19.85
N GLY A 259 4.36 -13.50 -18.66
CA GLY A 259 5.11 -14.21 -17.61
C GLY A 259 6.07 -13.34 -16.80
N LYS A 260 6.29 -12.07 -17.16
CA LYS A 260 7.07 -11.09 -16.39
C LYS A 260 6.18 -10.25 -15.49
N VAL A 261 6.72 -9.78 -14.37
CA VAL A 261 6.02 -8.92 -13.41
C VAL A 261 6.22 -7.46 -13.79
N GLU A 262 5.13 -6.74 -14.01
CA GLU A 262 5.10 -5.29 -14.00
C GLU A 262 4.66 -4.82 -12.62
N ALA A 263 5.38 -3.89 -12.01
CA ALA A 263 5.07 -3.29 -10.71
C ALA A 263 5.32 -1.78 -10.74
N ARG A 264 4.30 -0.98 -10.40
CA ARG A 264 4.37 0.49 -10.48
C ARG A 264 3.55 1.16 -9.38
N VAL A 265 3.92 2.38 -9.04
CA VAL A 265 3.16 3.31 -8.20
C VAL A 265 3.14 4.65 -8.93
N GLN A 266 1.96 5.14 -9.30
CA GLN A 266 1.84 6.43 -9.99
C GLN A 266 0.41 6.98 -9.90
N PRO A 267 0.21 8.29 -10.10
CA PRO A 267 -1.11 8.85 -10.37
C PRO A 267 -1.70 8.24 -11.66
N VAL A 268 -2.95 7.82 -11.60
CA VAL A 268 -3.69 7.31 -12.75
C VAL A 268 -5.10 7.91 -12.79
N MET A 269 -5.65 8.05 -13.99
CA MET A 269 -7.04 8.39 -14.22
C MET A 269 -7.88 7.11 -14.32
N ILE A 270 -8.86 6.98 -13.43
CA ILE A 270 -9.80 5.84 -13.39
C ILE A 270 -11.20 6.35 -13.77
N PRO A 271 -11.94 5.66 -14.65
CA PRO A 271 -13.30 6.07 -14.98
C PRO A 271 -14.19 6.20 -13.74
N LYS A 272 -14.94 7.30 -13.60
CA LYS A 272 -15.78 7.58 -12.42
C LYS A 272 -16.86 6.51 -12.16
N HIS A 273 -17.29 5.80 -13.20
CA HIS A 273 -18.29 4.73 -13.09
C HIS A 273 -17.71 3.42 -12.54
N HIS A 274 -16.38 3.27 -12.47
CA HIS A 274 -15.75 2.08 -11.93
C HIS A 274 -15.79 2.10 -10.40
N ALA A 275 -16.21 1.00 -9.75
CA ALA A 275 -16.36 0.92 -8.29
C ALA A 275 -15.06 1.25 -7.53
N PHE A 276 -13.91 0.95 -8.11
CA PHE A 276 -12.62 1.31 -7.51
C PHE A 276 -12.39 2.83 -7.44
N ALA A 277 -12.94 3.61 -8.38
CA ALA A 277 -12.84 5.07 -8.34
C ALA A 277 -13.66 5.67 -7.20
N SER A 278 -14.74 5.01 -6.74
CA SER A 278 -15.61 5.53 -5.66
C SER A 278 -14.98 5.49 -4.27
N VAL A 279 -13.77 4.94 -4.13
CA VAL A 279 -13.03 4.91 -2.87
C VAL A 279 -12.44 6.28 -2.59
N MET A 280 -12.98 6.99 -1.60
CA MET A 280 -12.66 8.39 -1.30
C MET A 280 -12.08 8.57 0.11
N ASN A 281 -11.51 9.75 0.34
CA ASN A 281 -10.88 10.18 1.59
C ASN A 281 -9.74 9.23 2.00
N GLU A 282 -9.60 8.94 3.30
CA GLU A 282 -8.55 8.11 3.87
C GLU A 282 -8.76 6.59 3.68
N THR A 283 -9.80 6.20 2.94
CA THR A 283 -10.17 4.81 2.71
C THR A 283 -9.18 4.15 1.75
N ASN A 284 -8.77 2.93 2.07
CA ASN A 284 -7.97 2.09 1.19
C ASN A 284 -8.85 1.09 0.45
N ALA A 285 -8.33 0.58 -0.65
CA ALA A 285 -8.94 -0.52 -1.36
C ALA A 285 -7.93 -1.34 -2.13
N VAL A 286 -8.22 -2.63 -2.28
CA VAL A 286 -7.50 -3.52 -3.18
C VAL A 286 -8.49 -4.14 -4.14
N TYR A 287 -8.29 -3.85 -5.40
CA TYR A 287 -8.97 -4.47 -6.52
C TYR A 287 -8.05 -5.55 -7.11
N TYR A 288 -8.59 -6.72 -7.39
CA TYR A 288 -7.85 -7.85 -7.92
C TYR A 288 -8.55 -8.44 -9.13
N LYS A 289 -7.78 -8.98 -10.07
CA LYS A 289 -8.27 -9.81 -11.17
C LYS A 289 -7.77 -11.22 -11.00
N THR A 290 -8.64 -12.19 -11.19
CA THR A 290 -8.31 -13.61 -11.19
C THR A 290 -8.64 -14.26 -12.52
N ALA A 291 -8.13 -15.47 -12.77
CA ALA A 291 -8.34 -16.18 -14.02
C ALA A 291 -9.74 -16.78 -14.13
N PHE A 292 -10.34 -17.21 -13.00
CA PHE A 292 -11.61 -17.94 -13.01
C PHE A 292 -12.75 -17.20 -12.29
N ALA A 293 -12.51 -16.63 -11.11
CA ALA A 293 -13.52 -15.93 -10.33
C ALA A 293 -13.80 -14.50 -10.83
N GLY A 294 -12.99 -14.02 -11.78
CA GLY A 294 -13.10 -12.66 -12.30
C GLY A 294 -12.55 -11.60 -11.32
N PRO A 295 -13.01 -10.35 -11.43
CA PRO A 295 -12.53 -9.27 -10.59
C PRO A 295 -13.21 -9.22 -9.22
N GLY A 296 -12.49 -8.72 -8.22
CA GLY A 296 -13.05 -8.43 -6.88
C GLY A 296 -12.45 -7.17 -6.28
N LEU A 297 -13.17 -6.59 -5.31
CA LEU A 297 -12.80 -5.35 -4.65
C LEU A 297 -12.98 -5.50 -3.13
N ILE A 298 -11.93 -5.23 -2.37
CA ILE A 298 -11.97 -5.18 -0.90
C ILE A 298 -11.67 -3.75 -0.47
N VAL A 299 -12.58 -3.15 0.31
CA VAL A 299 -12.50 -1.75 0.76
C VAL A 299 -12.48 -1.71 2.28
N GLY A 300 -11.67 -0.85 2.86
CA GLY A 300 -11.58 -0.70 4.31
C GLY A 300 -10.65 0.42 4.75
N LYS A 301 -10.51 0.59 6.06
CA LYS A 301 -9.59 1.59 6.62
C LYS A 301 -8.15 1.08 6.49
N GLY A 302 -7.31 1.86 5.83
CA GLY A 302 -5.90 1.53 5.58
C GLY A 302 -4.96 1.71 6.77
N ALA A 303 -5.42 2.42 7.80
CA ALA A 303 -4.65 2.79 8.97
C ALA A 303 -5.58 3.00 10.19
N GLY A 304 -4.97 3.28 11.34
CA GLY A 304 -5.65 3.56 12.60
C GLY A 304 -5.46 2.46 13.63
N ALA A 305 -5.64 2.83 14.90
CA ALA A 305 -5.40 1.96 16.06
C ALA A 305 -6.17 0.64 15.99
N LEU A 306 -7.50 0.72 15.96
CA LEU A 306 -8.39 -0.44 15.96
C LEU A 306 -8.40 -1.21 14.63
N PRO A 307 -8.45 -0.55 13.45
CA PRO A 307 -8.31 -1.24 12.16
C PRO A 307 -7.08 -2.15 12.08
N THR A 308 -5.90 -1.62 12.44
CA THR A 308 -4.64 -2.37 12.39
C THR A 308 -4.57 -3.43 13.49
N ALA A 309 -5.04 -3.11 14.70
CA ALA A 309 -5.11 -4.07 15.80
C ALA A 309 -6.02 -5.26 15.48
N SER A 310 -7.12 -5.03 14.74
CA SER A 310 -8.02 -6.10 14.30
C SER A 310 -7.30 -7.13 13.41
N ALA A 311 -6.45 -6.66 12.49
CA ALA A 311 -5.63 -7.55 11.67
C ALA A 311 -4.58 -8.32 12.49
N VAL A 312 -3.93 -7.68 13.47
CA VAL A 312 -3.01 -8.35 14.39
C VAL A 312 -3.72 -9.44 15.20
N VAL A 313 -4.90 -9.14 15.73
CA VAL A 313 -5.71 -10.12 16.50
C VAL A 313 -6.22 -11.24 15.60
N SER A 314 -6.53 -10.97 14.33
CA SER A 314 -6.93 -12.00 13.36
C SER A 314 -5.78 -12.98 13.09
N ASP A 315 -4.56 -12.49 12.89
CA ASP A 315 -3.37 -13.35 12.79
C ASP A 315 -3.12 -14.11 14.10
N LEU A 316 -3.33 -13.47 15.26
CA LEU A 316 -3.17 -14.13 16.56
C LEU A 316 -4.11 -15.34 16.70
N ILE A 317 -5.37 -15.17 16.33
CA ILE A 317 -6.35 -16.26 16.35
C ILE A 317 -5.94 -17.35 15.34
N PHE A 318 -5.57 -16.96 14.11
CA PHE A 318 -5.15 -17.88 13.06
C PHE A 318 -3.98 -18.77 13.49
N TYR A 319 -2.86 -18.17 13.91
CA TYR A 319 -1.68 -18.91 14.37
C TYR A 319 -1.95 -19.63 15.67
N GLY A 320 -2.79 -19.05 16.53
CA GLY A 320 -3.16 -19.67 17.78
C GLY A 320 -3.84 -21.01 17.59
N LEU A 321 -4.86 -21.06 16.73
CA LEU A 321 -5.59 -22.29 16.41
C LEU A 321 -4.74 -23.35 15.69
N ARG A 322 -3.59 -22.97 15.13
CA ARG A 322 -2.67 -23.88 14.44
C ARG A 322 -1.59 -24.45 15.35
N ARG A 323 -1.33 -23.79 16.49
CA ARG A 323 -0.29 -24.22 17.42
C ARG A 323 -0.53 -25.64 17.92
N GLY A 324 0.54 -26.46 17.92
CA GLY A 324 0.50 -27.86 18.34
C GLY A 324 -0.14 -28.80 17.33
N LYS A 325 -0.58 -28.30 16.17
CA LYS A 325 -1.08 -29.12 15.06
C LYS A 325 0.03 -29.30 14.02
N ASN A 326 0.11 -30.49 13.44
CA ASN A 326 1.04 -30.79 12.35
C ASN A 326 0.47 -30.29 11.01
N LEU A 327 0.42 -28.97 10.84
CA LEU A 327 -0.05 -28.32 9.62
C LEU A 327 1.15 -27.75 8.84
N PRO A 328 1.12 -27.75 7.49
CA PRO A 328 2.13 -27.06 6.70
C PRO A 328 2.19 -25.57 7.07
N GLY A 329 3.40 -25.06 7.35
CA GLY A 329 3.62 -23.65 7.63
C GLY A 329 3.44 -22.75 6.41
N GLU A 330 3.25 -21.46 6.64
CA GLU A 330 3.15 -20.49 5.54
C GLU A 330 4.51 -20.26 4.86
N LYS A 331 4.54 -20.39 3.53
CA LYS A 331 5.74 -20.09 2.74
C LYS A 331 5.79 -18.61 2.40
N ASN A 332 6.91 -17.97 2.75
CA ASN A 332 7.13 -16.53 2.56
C ASN A 332 8.40 -16.22 1.75
N ARG A 333 9.14 -17.26 1.37
CA ARG A 333 10.31 -17.16 0.51
C ARG A 333 9.92 -17.50 -0.91
N PHE A 334 10.33 -16.64 -1.80
CA PHE A 334 9.96 -16.70 -3.20
C PHE A 334 11.21 -16.52 -4.06
N PRO A 335 11.30 -17.21 -5.21
CA PRO A 335 12.31 -16.90 -6.20
C PRO A 335 12.19 -15.43 -6.64
N LYS A 336 13.30 -14.81 -7.04
CA LYS A 336 13.29 -13.43 -7.55
C LYS A 336 12.39 -13.34 -8.80
N ALA A 337 11.53 -12.33 -8.84
CA ALA A 337 10.67 -12.08 -9.97
C ALA A 337 11.46 -11.74 -11.23
N SER A 338 10.98 -12.23 -12.38
CA SER A 338 11.41 -11.71 -13.68
C SER A 338 10.63 -10.43 -13.97
N ILE A 339 11.30 -9.29 -13.95
CA ILE A 339 10.67 -7.98 -14.09
C ILE A 339 10.46 -7.65 -15.56
N SER A 340 9.27 -7.13 -15.90
CA SER A 340 9.00 -6.58 -17.22
C SER A 340 9.81 -5.32 -17.43
N GLU A 341 10.27 -5.07 -18.66
CA GLU A 341 10.79 -3.75 -18.98
C GLU A 341 9.66 -2.75 -18.75
N ALA A 342 9.91 -1.77 -17.87
CA ALA A 342 9.05 -0.61 -17.77
C ALA A 342 8.95 -0.03 -19.19
N ASN A 343 7.72 0.26 -19.61
CA ASN A 343 7.38 0.96 -20.85
C ASN A 343 6.83 0.16 -22.03
N GLN A 344 6.67 -1.15 -21.93
CA GLN A 344 6.07 -1.94 -23.02
C GLN A 344 4.54 -2.00 -22.97
N THR A 345 3.92 -1.55 -21.88
CA THR A 345 2.49 -1.70 -21.70
C THR A 345 1.70 -0.56 -22.30
N GLU A 346 0.83 -0.89 -23.26
CA GLU A 346 -0.06 0.08 -23.87
C GLU A 346 -1.04 0.68 -22.85
N ALA A 347 -1.20 2.00 -22.94
CA ALA A 347 -2.28 2.75 -22.30
C ALA A 347 -2.58 4.04 -23.04
N ARG A 348 -3.72 4.62 -22.71
CA ARG A 348 -4.02 6.00 -23.09
C ARG A 348 -3.41 6.94 -22.06
N TYR A 349 -3.08 8.15 -22.49
CA TYR A 349 -2.47 9.15 -21.65
C TYR A 349 -3.23 10.47 -21.76
N TYR A 350 -3.43 11.10 -20.62
CA TYR A 350 -3.67 12.53 -20.49
C TYR A 350 -2.31 13.20 -20.47
N LEU A 351 -2.09 14.13 -21.41
CA LEU A 351 -0.91 14.96 -21.48
C LEU A 351 -1.34 16.41 -21.31
N ARG A 352 -0.61 17.17 -20.48
CA ARG A 352 -0.79 18.62 -20.35
C ARG A 352 0.54 19.31 -20.58
N PHE A 353 0.50 20.31 -21.46
CA PHE A 353 1.63 21.14 -21.83
C PHE A 353 1.35 22.57 -21.40
N ASN A 354 2.29 23.20 -20.71
CA ASN A 354 2.24 24.62 -20.38
C ASN A 354 3.01 25.39 -21.45
N THR A 355 2.32 26.14 -22.31
CA THR A 355 2.92 26.70 -23.54
C THR A 355 2.74 28.21 -23.67
N LEU A 356 3.56 28.85 -24.50
CA LEU A 356 3.32 30.21 -25.00
C LEU A 356 2.05 30.26 -25.87
N ASP A 357 1.34 31.39 -25.86
CA ASP A 357 0.16 31.58 -26.71
C ASP A 357 0.57 32.06 -28.10
N GLN A 358 1.07 31.12 -28.92
CA GLN A 358 1.56 31.43 -30.27
C GLN A 358 1.02 30.46 -31.32
N PRO A 359 0.73 30.95 -32.55
CA PRO A 359 0.40 30.07 -33.65
C PRO A 359 1.52 29.05 -33.92
N GLY A 360 1.15 27.79 -34.14
CA GLY A 360 2.10 26.72 -34.49
C GLY A 360 2.50 25.80 -33.34
N VAL A 361 2.31 26.20 -32.07
CA VAL A 361 2.65 25.39 -30.89
C VAL A 361 1.99 24.01 -30.94
N LEU A 362 0.68 23.95 -31.20
CA LEU A 362 -0.04 22.67 -31.31
C LEU A 362 0.49 21.80 -32.47
N ALA A 363 0.94 22.42 -33.57
CA ALA A 363 1.48 21.68 -34.71
C ALA A 363 2.84 21.05 -34.37
N GLU A 364 3.68 21.73 -33.57
CA GLU A 364 4.94 21.18 -33.08
C GLU A 364 4.70 20.00 -32.13
N ILE A 365 3.81 20.17 -31.14
CA ILE A 365 3.42 19.10 -30.20
C ILE A 365 2.88 17.89 -30.97
N ALA A 366 1.94 18.11 -31.89
CA ALA A 366 1.34 17.03 -32.67
C ALA A 366 2.36 16.32 -33.59
N LYS A 367 3.33 17.07 -34.14
CA LYS A 367 4.40 16.51 -34.96
C LYS A 367 5.31 15.59 -34.14
N ASP A 368 5.70 15.99 -32.93
CA ASP A 368 6.55 15.16 -32.08
C ASP A 368 5.84 13.91 -31.56
N LEU A 369 4.57 14.03 -31.16
CA LEU A 369 3.73 12.88 -30.82
C LEU A 369 3.61 11.92 -32.01
N GLY A 370 3.28 12.43 -33.20
CA GLY A 370 3.13 11.63 -34.41
C GLY A 370 4.45 10.96 -34.85
N THR A 371 5.59 11.63 -34.68
CA THR A 371 6.92 11.07 -35.00
C THR A 371 7.23 9.83 -34.17
N ASN A 372 6.75 9.78 -32.92
CA ASN A 372 6.94 8.63 -32.03
C ASN A 372 5.77 7.62 -32.07
N GLY A 373 4.87 7.75 -33.05
CA GLY A 373 3.72 6.85 -33.21
C GLY A 373 2.60 7.05 -32.18
N VAL A 374 2.57 8.20 -31.50
CA VAL A 374 1.51 8.53 -30.53
C VAL A 374 0.35 9.20 -31.26
N SER A 375 -0.78 8.49 -31.34
CA SER A 375 -2.00 9.02 -31.95
C SER A 375 -2.84 9.81 -30.95
N ILE A 376 -3.38 10.94 -31.40
CA ILE A 376 -4.18 11.86 -30.59
C ILE A 376 -5.66 11.49 -30.72
N SER A 377 -6.31 11.26 -29.58
CA SER A 377 -7.76 11.01 -29.50
C SER A 377 -8.55 12.31 -29.36
N SER A 378 -8.04 13.30 -28.61
CA SER A 378 -8.66 14.62 -28.49
C SER A 378 -7.64 15.66 -28.05
N VAL A 379 -7.86 16.91 -28.46
CA VAL A 379 -7.10 18.09 -28.01
C VAL A 379 -8.07 19.10 -27.42
N ARG A 380 -7.65 19.77 -26.35
CA ARG A 380 -8.32 20.94 -25.79
C ARG A 380 -7.28 22.00 -25.47
N GLN A 381 -7.61 23.25 -25.75
CA GLN A 381 -6.87 24.43 -25.34
C GLN A 381 -7.91 25.39 -24.79
N ASN A 382 -7.77 25.77 -23.51
CA ASN A 382 -8.68 26.74 -22.92
C ASN A 382 -8.25 28.15 -23.31
N GLU A 383 -9.23 29.04 -23.53
CA GLU A 383 -8.95 30.46 -23.67
C GLU A 383 -8.38 30.98 -22.34
N SER A 384 -7.24 31.65 -22.39
CA SER A 384 -6.63 32.29 -21.22
C SER A 384 -6.19 33.70 -21.60
N GLU A 385 -6.45 34.66 -20.72
CA GLU A 385 -5.93 36.03 -20.85
C GLU A 385 -4.48 36.15 -20.36
N ASN A 386 -3.94 35.08 -19.75
CA ASN A 386 -2.60 35.04 -19.18
C ASN A 386 -1.80 33.84 -19.71
N GLU A 387 -0.50 34.02 -19.92
CA GLU A 387 0.44 32.92 -20.17
C GLU A 387 0.92 32.29 -18.84
N PRO A 388 1.25 30.98 -18.81
CA PRO A 388 1.18 30.02 -19.91
C PRO A 388 -0.27 29.62 -20.27
N VAL A 389 -0.49 29.24 -21.53
CA VAL A 389 -1.73 28.60 -21.99
C VAL A 389 -1.57 27.08 -21.93
N GLU A 390 -2.56 26.37 -21.41
CA GLU A 390 -2.51 24.93 -21.28
C GLU A 390 -3.11 24.20 -22.49
N VAL A 391 -2.30 23.37 -23.12
CA VAL A 391 -2.75 22.43 -24.15
C VAL A 391 -2.89 21.05 -23.52
N VAL A 392 -4.09 20.51 -23.57
CA VAL A 392 -4.42 19.18 -23.08
C VAL A 392 -4.65 18.23 -24.24
N VAL A 393 -3.96 17.09 -24.21
CA VAL A 393 -4.07 16.04 -25.20
C VAL A 393 -4.47 14.74 -24.52
N VAL A 394 -5.44 14.03 -25.07
CA VAL A 394 -5.71 12.63 -24.71
C VAL A 394 -5.28 11.75 -25.88
N THR A 395 -4.49 10.71 -25.62
CA THR A 395 -3.98 9.81 -26.64
C THR A 395 -4.91 8.60 -26.87
N HIS A 396 -4.75 7.94 -28.02
CA HIS A 396 -5.10 6.54 -28.19
C HIS A 396 -4.09 5.64 -27.43
N PRO A 397 -4.37 4.33 -27.26
CA PRO A 397 -3.42 3.41 -26.64
C PRO A 397 -2.06 3.46 -27.33
N CYS A 398 -1.00 3.65 -26.54
CA CYS A 398 0.38 3.68 -26.99
C CYS A 398 1.29 3.19 -25.87
N VAL A 399 2.50 2.77 -26.23
CA VAL A 399 3.52 2.33 -25.27
C VAL A 399 4.15 3.53 -24.57
N GLU A 400 4.44 3.40 -23.29
CA GLU A 400 5.00 4.49 -22.48
C GLU A 400 6.34 4.99 -23.05
N ALA A 401 7.11 4.13 -23.72
CA ALA A 401 8.38 4.51 -24.31
C ALA A 401 8.20 5.59 -25.38
N SER A 402 7.12 5.51 -26.17
CA SER A 402 6.74 6.52 -27.15
C SER A 402 6.32 7.83 -26.49
N ILE A 403 5.62 7.76 -25.35
CA ILE A 403 5.26 8.95 -24.56
C ILE A 403 6.53 9.61 -24.02
N SER A 404 7.39 8.88 -23.32
CA SER A 404 8.63 9.43 -22.76
C SER A 404 9.54 10.04 -23.83
N ALA A 405 9.67 9.38 -25.00
CA ALA A 405 10.43 9.92 -26.13
C ALA A 405 9.80 11.20 -26.70
N SER A 406 8.47 11.29 -26.74
CA SER A 406 7.76 12.50 -27.19
C SER A 406 7.95 13.65 -26.20
N LEU A 407 7.73 13.40 -24.91
CA LEU A 407 7.86 14.42 -23.86
C LEU A 407 9.28 14.95 -23.77
N GLY A 408 10.31 14.10 -23.90
CA GLY A 408 11.70 14.55 -23.90
C GLY A 408 12.05 15.51 -25.05
N ARG A 409 11.34 15.45 -26.19
CA ARG A 409 11.51 16.41 -27.29
C ARG A 409 10.65 17.65 -27.09
N ILE A 410 9.41 17.47 -26.67
CA ILE A 410 8.44 18.55 -26.46
C ILE A 410 8.90 19.48 -25.33
N ASP A 411 9.35 18.93 -24.20
CA ASP A 411 9.86 19.70 -23.06
C ASP A 411 11.15 20.49 -23.37
N ALA A 412 11.79 20.21 -24.51
CA ALA A 412 12.97 20.94 -24.99
C ALA A 412 12.63 22.07 -25.98
N LEU A 413 11.36 22.22 -26.36
CA LEU A 413 10.91 23.31 -27.23
C LEU A 413 10.86 24.62 -26.46
N GLU A 414 11.30 25.73 -27.08
CA GLU A 414 11.27 27.07 -26.46
C GLU A 414 9.86 27.54 -26.10
N VAL A 415 8.86 26.97 -26.77
CA VAL A 415 7.44 27.29 -26.55
C VAL A 415 6.82 26.54 -25.37
N VAL A 416 7.53 25.59 -24.75
CA VAL A 416 7.09 24.85 -23.55
C VAL A 416 7.78 25.44 -22.32
N LEU A 417 6.99 26.00 -21.41
CA LEU A 417 7.49 26.83 -20.32
C LEU A 417 7.75 26.05 -19.02
N GLU A 418 7.10 24.91 -18.85
CA GLU A 418 7.24 24.03 -17.69
C GLU A 418 7.20 22.56 -18.11
N PRO A 419 7.75 21.63 -17.30
CA PRO A 419 7.70 20.21 -17.61
C PRO A 419 6.27 19.71 -17.87
N SER A 420 6.12 18.92 -18.93
CA SER A 420 4.83 18.32 -19.27
C SER A 420 4.32 17.37 -18.19
N VAL A 421 3.01 17.32 -18.02
CA VAL A 421 2.34 16.33 -17.17
C VAL A 421 1.83 15.18 -18.03
N ALA A 422 2.07 13.95 -17.58
CA ALA A 422 1.54 12.75 -18.22
C ALA A 422 0.88 11.84 -17.19
N ILE A 423 -0.43 11.64 -17.31
CA ILE A 423 -1.21 10.78 -16.41
C ILE A 423 -1.83 9.65 -17.22
N ARG A 424 -1.54 8.41 -16.82
CA ARG A 424 -2.04 7.21 -17.50
C ARG A 424 -3.54 7.03 -17.23
N LEU A 425 -4.31 6.68 -18.26
CA LEU A 425 -5.72 6.31 -18.17
C LEU A 425 -5.85 4.79 -18.07
N GLU A 426 -6.44 4.32 -16.98
CA GLU A 426 -6.69 2.89 -16.72
C GLU A 426 -8.15 2.53 -17.05
N ASP A 427 -8.48 2.58 -18.35
CA ASP A 427 -9.84 2.30 -18.87
C ASP A 427 -10.27 0.84 -18.65
N LYS A 428 -9.31 -0.08 -18.61
CA LYS A 428 -9.52 -1.54 -18.55
C LYS A 428 -9.21 -2.11 -17.17
N LEU A 429 -9.38 -1.29 -16.13
CA LEU A 429 -9.27 -1.73 -14.74
C LEU A 429 -10.16 -2.93 -14.44
#